data_AF-A0A8J2X0N3-F1
#
_entry.id   AF-A0A8J2X0N3-F1
#
_cell.length_a   1.000
_cell.length_b   1.000
_cell.length_c   1.000
_cell.angle_alpha   90.00
_cell.angle_beta   90.00
_cell.angle_gamma   90.00
#
_symmetry.space_group_name_H-M   'P 1'
#
loop_
_entity.id
_entity.type
_entity.pdbx_description
1 polymer ?
#
loop_
_entity_poly.entity_id
_entity_poly.type
_entity_poly.pdbx_seq_one_letter_code
_entity_poly.pdbx_strand_id
1 'polypeptide(L)'
;MRRAFLWRLSLFLASTAATSLSATQLIQNQNWQGAAVVLERDISTQRDENVRALQRTCLGECRVKLHDDAAALDAFTGALGDDASLGAAALGRGRCLARLGRLTEASEALRAAASLGLGDAVVEAAACDVRGDDRARAVAWLEETASRDDARALLAVLRGRLEDPALAERSFLARYAFTGSTNAPRLERVAANAWCLHPRAWDELDDKVCLNDAIAGSDDAALRAAWPQSHELPSDQLDGGAWVVKLRRGYGGAGVVLYDSGKDVPRDAQGLAQRYVPAQLEGRAWSLRAYLIVRADGVYLSRIGVVRFAVDGSIATNAARAVLAKGAPDERDFAWARRRLGAQWDARTWPRVRDAARGVARLARRDDDAAWPGPIPPKIVGLDFAVDAAGDAWLLEVNRTPGLVGRAEVDRAVKDAVVDAAWGCSSADILEELLL
;
A
#
# COMPACT_ATOMS: atom_id res chain seq x y z
N MET A 1 -16.71 14.11 -10.24
CA MET A 1 -16.20 14.94 -9.12
C MET A 1 -14.83 15.58 -9.36
N ARG A 2 -13.76 14.85 -9.74
CA ARG A 2 -12.39 15.43 -9.89
C ARG A 2 -12.28 16.68 -10.79
N ARG A 3 -12.97 16.73 -11.94
CA ARG A 3 -12.96 17.91 -12.83
C ARG A 3 -13.72 19.12 -12.27
N ALA A 4 -14.83 18.89 -11.56
CA ALA A 4 -15.60 19.97 -10.93
C ALA A 4 -14.89 20.58 -9.71
N PHE A 5 -14.15 19.76 -8.95
CA PHE A 5 -13.33 20.20 -7.83
C PHE A 5 -12.17 21.09 -8.29
N LEU A 6 -11.43 20.68 -9.34
CA LEU A 6 -10.31 21.46 -9.89
C LEU A 6 -10.74 22.81 -10.50
N TRP A 7 -11.95 22.88 -11.07
CA TRP A 7 -12.47 24.11 -11.67
C TRP A 7 -12.81 25.18 -10.62
N ARG A 8 -13.43 24.80 -9.48
CA ARG A 8 -13.69 25.73 -8.37
C ARG A 8 -12.40 26.20 -7.68
N LEU A 9 -11.39 25.34 -7.58
CA LEU A 9 -10.09 25.68 -6.97
C LEU A 9 -9.32 26.73 -7.79
N SER A 10 -9.47 26.71 -9.12
CA SER A 10 -8.74 27.62 -10.04
C SER A 10 -9.22 29.08 -9.97
N LEU A 11 -10.46 29.31 -9.54
CA LEU A 11 -11.07 30.64 -9.47
C LEU A 11 -10.75 31.42 -8.18
N PHE A 12 -10.24 30.75 -7.13
CA PHE A 12 -10.06 31.37 -5.80
C PHE A 12 -8.60 31.67 -5.41
N LEU A 13 -7.61 31.18 -6.14
CA LEU A 13 -6.19 31.25 -5.74
C LEU A 13 -5.33 32.26 -6.55
N ALA A 14 -5.95 33.30 -7.12
CA ALA A 14 -5.26 34.28 -7.95
C ALA A 14 -5.11 35.65 -7.25
N SER A 15 -4.00 35.85 -6.52
CA SER A 15 -3.41 37.14 -6.08
C SER A 15 -2.27 36.78 -5.10
N THR A 16 -0.99 37.16 -5.21
CA THR A 16 -0.35 38.47 -5.47
C THR A 16 1.03 38.30 -6.15
N ALA A 17 1.54 39.38 -6.74
CA ALA A 17 2.79 39.46 -7.51
C ALA A 17 4.08 39.04 -6.76
N ALA A 18 4.60 37.86 -7.11
CA ALA A 18 6.02 37.50 -7.25
C ALA A 18 6.07 36.16 -8.01
N THR A 19 7.14 35.87 -8.74
CA THR A 19 7.37 34.74 -9.68
C THR A 19 7.24 33.31 -9.10
N SER A 20 6.66 33.13 -7.92
CA SER A 20 6.39 31.83 -7.30
C SER A 20 5.13 31.17 -7.90
N LEU A 21 5.24 29.90 -8.25
CA LEU A 21 4.10 29.08 -8.70
C LEU A 21 3.03 28.99 -7.60
N SER A 22 1.75 29.02 -8.00
CA SER A 22 0.64 28.80 -7.06
C SER A 22 0.59 27.34 -6.59
N ALA A 23 -0.06 27.09 -5.44
CA ALA A 23 -0.27 25.72 -4.95
C ALA A 23 -0.93 24.81 -6.00
N THR A 24 -1.89 25.33 -6.76
CA THR A 24 -2.55 24.58 -7.85
C THR A 24 -1.58 24.22 -8.97
N GLN A 25 -0.72 25.15 -9.40
CA GLN A 25 0.31 24.87 -10.41
C GLN A 25 1.32 23.84 -9.91
N LEU A 26 1.70 23.92 -8.64
CA LEU A 26 2.59 22.95 -8.01
C LEU A 26 1.95 21.55 -7.93
N ILE A 27 0.68 21.45 -7.55
CA ILE A 27 -0.11 20.20 -7.58
C ILE A 27 -0.19 19.62 -8.99
N GLN A 28 -0.48 20.45 -10.00
CA GLN A 28 -0.54 20.02 -11.40
C GLN A 28 0.82 19.48 -11.89
N ASN A 29 1.91 20.09 -11.43
CA ASN A 29 3.28 19.64 -11.68
C ASN A 29 3.73 18.50 -10.77
N GLN A 30 2.84 17.96 -9.92
CA GLN A 30 3.13 16.92 -8.92
C GLN A 30 4.26 17.31 -7.94
N ASN A 31 4.50 18.61 -7.76
CA ASN A 31 5.38 19.14 -6.72
C ASN A 31 4.59 19.30 -5.41
N TRP A 32 4.26 18.16 -4.80
CA TRP A 32 3.44 18.08 -3.59
C TRP A 32 4.07 18.81 -2.39
N GLN A 33 5.40 18.74 -2.25
CA GLN A 33 6.12 19.42 -1.18
C GLN A 33 6.02 20.94 -1.31
N GLY A 34 6.30 21.48 -2.51
CA GLY A 34 6.16 22.91 -2.76
C GLY A 34 4.72 23.38 -2.56
N ALA A 35 3.74 22.59 -3.03
CA ALA A 35 2.32 22.91 -2.84
C ALA A 35 1.93 22.96 -1.35
N ALA A 36 2.40 22.00 -0.54
CA ALA A 36 2.14 21.98 0.89
C ALA A 36 2.68 23.24 1.60
N VAL A 37 3.94 23.63 1.31
CA VAL A 37 4.56 24.84 1.88
C VAL A 37 3.77 26.10 1.53
N VAL A 38 3.34 26.24 0.28
CA VAL A 38 2.52 27.39 -0.15
C VAL A 38 1.17 27.40 0.57
N LEU A 39 0.49 26.25 0.65
CA LEU A 39 -0.80 26.14 1.31
C LEU A 39 -0.72 26.49 2.81
N GLU A 40 0.29 26.00 3.52
CA GLU A 40 0.47 26.28 4.96
C GLU A 40 0.65 27.77 5.24
N ARG A 41 1.48 28.44 4.45
CA ARG A 41 1.65 29.90 4.52
C ARG A 41 0.32 30.61 4.28
N ASP A 42 -0.37 30.26 3.19
CA ASP A 42 -1.58 30.97 2.77
C ASP A 42 -2.73 30.76 3.78
N ILE A 43 -2.91 29.54 4.31
CA ILE A 43 -3.91 29.18 5.33
C ILE A 43 -3.78 30.07 6.58
N SER A 44 -2.55 30.38 7.01
CA SER A 44 -2.30 31.19 8.23
C SER A 44 -2.83 32.64 8.12
N THR A 45 -3.01 33.14 6.90
CA THR A 45 -3.49 34.49 6.63
C THR A 45 -4.92 34.54 6.11
N GLN A 46 -5.52 33.38 5.82
CA GLN A 46 -6.84 33.28 5.21
C GLN A 46 -7.96 33.54 6.24
N ARG A 47 -8.76 34.57 5.98
CA ARG A 47 -9.88 34.99 6.84
C ARG A 47 -11.21 34.32 6.47
N ASP A 48 -11.40 33.99 5.19
CA ASP A 48 -12.61 33.28 4.75
C ASP A 48 -12.52 31.80 5.14
N GLU A 49 -13.45 31.36 6.00
CA GLU A 49 -13.45 30.01 6.56
C GLU A 49 -13.65 28.94 5.49
N ASN A 50 -14.49 29.20 4.48
CA ASN A 50 -14.73 28.25 3.39
C ASN A 50 -13.48 28.07 2.52
N VAL A 51 -12.80 29.17 2.20
CA VAL A 51 -11.54 29.11 1.43
C VAL A 51 -10.47 28.40 2.25
N ARG A 52 -10.36 28.71 3.55
CA ARG A 52 -9.41 28.07 4.46
C ARG A 52 -9.67 26.56 4.57
N ALA A 53 -10.93 26.14 4.67
CA ALA A 53 -11.32 24.74 4.72
C ALA A 53 -10.92 23.97 3.45
N LEU A 54 -11.13 24.58 2.27
CA LEU A 54 -10.70 24.01 0.99
C LEU A 54 -9.17 23.92 0.86
N GLN A 55 -8.45 24.95 1.30
CA GLN A 55 -6.98 24.94 1.32
C GLN A 55 -6.45 23.85 2.25
N ARG A 56 -7.02 23.69 3.46
CA ARG A 56 -6.68 22.61 4.40
C ARG A 56 -6.98 21.22 3.82
N THR A 57 -8.09 21.07 3.10
CA THR A 57 -8.38 19.82 2.36
C THR A 57 -7.29 19.52 1.32
N CYS A 58 -6.87 20.53 0.55
CA CYS A 58 -5.79 20.36 -0.43
C CYS A 58 -4.44 20.06 0.23
N LEU A 59 -4.17 20.67 1.39
CA LEU A 59 -2.98 20.39 2.19
C LEU A 59 -2.98 18.94 2.65
N GLY A 60 -4.12 18.44 3.16
CA GLY A 60 -4.30 17.04 3.52
C GLY A 60 -3.98 16.10 2.35
N GLU A 61 -4.51 16.37 1.16
CA GLU A 61 -4.17 15.60 -0.04
C GLU A 61 -2.68 15.65 -0.40
N CYS A 62 -2.03 16.82 -0.30
CA CYS A 62 -0.59 16.94 -0.52
C CYS A 62 0.20 16.10 0.50
N ARG A 63 -0.20 16.13 1.78
CA ARG A 63 0.43 15.35 2.85
C ARG A 63 0.24 13.84 2.65
N VAL A 64 -0.92 13.38 2.18
CA VAL A 64 -1.13 11.99 1.73
C VAL A 64 -0.16 11.60 0.61
N LYS A 65 0.05 12.49 -0.38
CA LYS A 65 1.02 12.25 -1.48
C LYS A 65 2.47 12.25 -1.02
N LEU A 66 2.76 12.91 0.10
CA LEU A 66 4.06 12.89 0.76
C LEU A 66 4.18 11.74 1.77
N HIS A 67 3.13 10.90 1.90
CA HIS A 67 3.07 9.78 2.83
C HIS A 67 3.18 10.19 4.31
N ASP A 68 2.71 11.40 4.62
CA ASP A 68 2.64 11.96 5.97
C ASP A 68 1.18 11.92 6.43
N ASP A 69 0.70 10.72 6.78
CA ASP A 69 -0.70 10.49 7.15
C ASP A 69 -1.11 11.20 8.45
N ALA A 70 -0.15 11.46 9.35
CA ALA A 70 -0.39 12.21 10.58
C ALA A 70 -0.66 13.69 10.29
N ALA A 71 0.22 14.37 9.54
CA ALA A 71 -0.02 15.76 9.16
C ALA A 71 -1.23 15.89 8.20
N ALA A 72 -1.48 14.88 7.35
CA ALA A 72 -2.67 14.84 6.53
C ALA A 72 -3.95 14.78 7.38
N LEU A 73 -3.96 13.93 8.42
CA LEU A 73 -5.06 13.82 9.37
C LEU A 73 -5.32 15.16 10.08
N ASP A 74 -4.28 15.85 10.53
CA ASP A 74 -4.41 17.17 11.16
C ASP A 74 -5.01 18.19 10.20
N ALA A 75 -4.54 18.23 8.94
CA ALA A 75 -5.06 19.12 7.92
C ALA A 75 -6.54 18.84 7.59
N PHE A 76 -6.93 17.58 7.41
CA PHE A 76 -8.33 17.22 7.17
C PHE A 76 -9.22 17.50 8.39
N THR A 77 -8.71 17.29 9.61
CA THR A 77 -9.43 17.60 10.85
C THR A 77 -9.65 19.11 10.96
N GLY A 78 -8.63 19.93 10.67
CA GLY A 78 -8.76 21.37 10.62
C GLY A 78 -9.73 21.86 9.54
N ALA A 79 -9.76 21.20 8.36
CA ALA A 79 -10.72 21.50 7.31
C ALA A 79 -12.17 21.27 7.76
N LEU A 80 -12.44 20.16 8.46
CA LEU A 80 -13.77 19.83 9.00
C LEU A 80 -14.16 20.73 10.18
N GLY A 81 -13.17 21.27 10.90
CA GLY A 81 -13.41 22.28 11.94
C GLY A 81 -13.87 23.62 11.36
N ASP A 82 -13.41 23.99 10.16
CA ASP A 82 -13.89 25.16 9.44
C ASP A 82 -15.22 24.89 8.70
N ASP A 83 -15.37 23.73 8.06
CA ASP A 83 -16.61 23.32 7.36
C ASP A 83 -16.83 21.80 7.45
N ALA A 84 -17.77 21.40 8.32
CA ALA A 84 -18.13 20.00 8.56
C ALA A 84 -18.81 19.32 7.37
N SER A 85 -19.28 20.08 6.37
CA SER A 85 -19.96 19.53 5.18
C SER A 85 -18.98 19.08 4.08
N LEU A 86 -17.67 19.29 4.27
CA LEU A 86 -16.64 18.90 3.31
C LEU A 86 -16.44 17.38 3.28
N GLY A 87 -17.26 16.70 2.48
CA GLY A 87 -17.17 15.25 2.30
C GLY A 87 -15.77 14.77 1.90
N ALA A 88 -15.05 15.51 1.04
CA ALA A 88 -13.69 15.15 0.66
C ALA A 88 -12.73 15.11 1.85
N ALA A 89 -12.84 16.07 2.79
CA ALA A 89 -12.05 16.09 4.01
C ALA A 89 -12.47 14.99 4.98
N ALA A 90 -13.76 14.70 5.10
CA ALA A 90 -14.27 13.58 5.92
C ALA A 90 -13.73 12.24 5.43
N LEU A 91 -13.78 11.99 4.12
CA LEU A 91 -13.22 10.80 3.49
C LEU A 91 -11.70 10.74 3.65
N GLY A 92 -11.00 11.87 3.44
CA GLY A 92 -9.55 11.99 3.65
C GLY A 92 -9.14 11.64 5.08
N ARG A 93 -9.83 12.20 6.07
CA ARG A 93 -9.64 11.94 7.50
C ARG A 93 -9.82 10.45 7.83
N GLY A 94 -10.93 9.86 7.41
CA GLY A 94 -11.21 8.43 7.65
C GLY A 94 -10.14 7.51 7.06
N ARG A 95 -9.69 7.79 5.83
CA ARG A 95 -8.61 7.03 5.18
C ARG A 95 -7.25 7.19 5.88
N CYS A 96 -6.92 8.38 6.39
CA CYS A 96 -5.68 8.59 7.15
C CYS A 96 -5.72 7.82 8.48
N LEU A 97 -6.83 7.89 9.23
CA LEU A 97 -7.04 7.12 10.45
C LEU A 97 -6.89 5.62 10.19
N ALA A 98 -7.46 5.10 9.10
CA ALA A 98 -7.34 3.70 8.71
C ALA A 98 -5.89 3.29 8.42
N ARG A 99 -5.11 4.15 7.74
CA ARG A 99 -3.68 3.89 7.48
C ARG A 99 -2.83 3.95 8.73
N LEU A 100 -3.19 4.82 9.67
CA LEU A 100 -2.59 4.91 11.01
C LEU A 100 -3.03 3.80 11.97
N GLY A 101 -3.88 2.86 11.53
CA GLY A 101 -4.34 1.74 12.36
C GLY A 101 -5.42 2.11 13.40
N ARG A 102 -5.94 3.34 13.37
CA ARG A 102 -7.01 3.82 14.26
C ARG A 102 -8.38 3.42 13.71
N LEU A 103 -8.63 2.11 13.62
CA LEU A 103 -9.72 1.52 12.82
C LEU A 103 -11.13 1.94 13.28
N THR A 104 -11.37 2.00 14.59
CA THR A 104 -12.66 2.44 15.16
C THR A 104 -12.98 3.89 14.77
N GLU A 105 -12.01 4.79 14.97
CA GLU A 105 -12.18 6.21 14.61
C GLU A 105 -12.26 6.39 13.09
N ALA A 106 -11.54 5.56 12.33
CA ALA A 106 -11.61 5.54 10.88
C ALA A 106 -13.01 5.17 10.41
N SER A 107 -13.61 4.13 10.96
CA SER A 107 -14.96 3.69 10.57
C SER A 107 -16.00 4.77 10.89
N GLU A 108 -15.89 5.45 12.03
CA GLU A 108 -16.75 6.59 12.39
C GLU A 108 -16.60 7.78 11.44
N ALA A 109 -15.37 8.17 11.13
CA ALA A 109 -15.11 9.25 10.18
C ALA A 109 -15.61 8.91 8.76
N LEU A 110 -15.49 7.64 8.34
CA LEU A 110 -16.00 7.16 7.05
C LEU A 110 -17.53 7.11 7.01
N ARG A 111 -18.21 6.75 8.11
CA ARG A 111 -19.67 6.86 8.22
C ARG A 111 -20.13 8.31 8.08
N ALA A 112 -19.44 9.25 8.74
CA ALA A 112 -19.74 10.67 8.57
C ALA A 112 -19.58 11.12 7.11
N ALA A 113 -18.53 10.65 6.42
CA ALA A 113 -18.36 10.89 4.99
C ALA A 113 -19.48 10.27 4.13
N ALA A 114 -19.94 9.07 4.47
CA ALA A 114 -21.05 8.40 3.79
C ALA A 114 -22.36 9.18 3.93
N SER A 115 -22.65 9.73 5.12
CA SER A 115 -23.81 10.61 5.37
C SER A 115 -23.79 11.90 4.53
N LEU A 116 -22.62 12.31 4.03
CA LEU A 116 -22.44 13.42 3.07
C LEU A 116 -22.60 12.98 1.60
N GLY A 117 -23.10 11.75 1.35
CA GLY A 117 -23.37 11.22 0.01
C GLY A 117 -22.18 10.56 -0.68
N LEU A 118 -21.07 10.30 0.03
CA LEU A 118 -19.90 9.62 -0.52
C LEU A 118 -20.07 8.11 -0.41
N GLY A 119 -20.76 7.51 -1.38
CA GLY A 119 -21.12 6.09 -1.34
C GLY A 119 -19.93 5.11 -1.24
N ASP A 120 -18.72 5.47 -1.68
CA ASP A 120 -17.52 4.63 -1.49
C ASP A 120 -17.14 4.48 -0.01
N ALA A 121 -17.47 5.48 0.82
CA ALA A 121 -17.17 5.47 2.25
C ALA A 121 -17.97 4.41 3.03
N VAL A 122 -19.12 3.96 2.50
CA VAL A 122 -19.94 2.90 3.11
C VAL A 122 -19.15 1.60 3.22
N VAL A 123 -18.54 1.17 2.10
CA VAL A 123 -17.75 -0.07 2.03
C VAL A 123 -16.45 0.09 2.82
N GLU A 124 -15.78 1.25 2.73
CA GLU A 124 -14.56 1.50 3.49
C GLU A 124 -14.79 1.51 5.02
N ALA A 125 -15.93 2.01 5.49
CA ALA A 125 -16.29 2.00 6.91
C ALA A 125 -16.47 0.55 7.42
N ALA A 126 -17.27 -0.25 6.71
CA ALA A 126 -17.47 -1.66 7.04
C ALA A 126 -16.14 -2.44 7.02
N ALA A 127 -15.28 -2.15 6.03
CA ALA A 127 -13.94 -2.73 5.94
C ALA A 127 -13.02 -2.32 7.10
N CYS A 128 -13.22 -1.17 7.73
CA CYS A 128 -12.49 -0.80 8.95
C CYS A 128 -12.98 -1.59 10.16
N ASP A 129 -14.29 -1.77 10.32
CA ASP A 129 -14.85 -2.55 11.42
C ASP A 129 -14.46 -4.03 11.32
N VAL A 130 -14.52 -4.63 10.12
CA VAL A 130 -14.06 -6.02 9.90
C VAL A 130 -12.59 -6.19 10.30
N ARG A 131 -11.73 -5.23 9.94
CA ARG A 131 -10.30 -5.26 10.33
C ARG A 131 -10.07 -4.99 11.82
N GLY A 132 -11.00 -4.33 12.48
CA GLY A 132 -11.00 -4.11 13.92
C GLY A 132 -11.70 -5.24 14.69
N ASP A 133 -11.94 -6.39 14.03
CA ASP A 133 -12.60 -7.56 14.58
C ASP A 133 -14.06 -7.32 15.04
N ASP A 134 -14.70 -6.26 14.55
CA ASP A 134 -16.09 -5.89 14.86
C ASP A 134 -17.02 -6.14 13.66
N ARG A 135 -17.11 -7.42 13.28
CA ARG A 135 -17.95 -7.86 12.17
C ARG A 135 -19.43 -7.53 12.39
N ALA A 136 -19.91 -7.62 13.63
CA ALA A 136 -21.31 -7.35 13.95
C ALA A 136 -21.68 -5.90 13.62
N ARG A 137 -20.82 -4.95 13.98
CA ARG A 137 -20.99 -3.53 13.64
C ARG A 137 -20.90 -3.28 12.13
N ALA A 138 -20.02 -3.99 11.42
CA ALA A 138 -19.92 -3.92 9.96
C ALA A 138 -21.23 -4.37 9.28
N VAL A 139 -21.78 -5.50 9.72
CA VAL A 139 -23.05 -6.06 9.22
C VAL A 139 -24.20 -5.10 9.49
N ALA A 140 -24.38 -4.64 10.73
CA ALA A 140 -25.45 -3.70 11.09
C ALA A 140 -25.40 -2.42 10.26
N TRP A 141 -24.20 -1.86 10.06
CA TRP A 141 -24.02 -0.67 9.22
C TRP A 141 -24.42 -0.89 7.76
N LEU A 142 -24.01 -2.01 7.17
CA LEU A 142 -24.35 -2.32 5.78
C LEU A 142 -25.84 -2.64 5.61
N GLU A 143 -26.50 -3.25 6.59
CA GLU A 143 -27.95 -3.47 6.57
C GLU A 143 -28.73 -2.16 6.43
N GLU A 144 -28.27 -1.12 7.11
CA GLU A 144 -28.89 0.21 7.08
C GLU A 144 -28.58 0.98 5.79
N THR A 145 -27.37 0.83 5.24
CA THR A 145 -26.82 1.77 4.24
C THR A 145 -26.49 1.20 2.88
N ALA A 146 -26.52 -0.12 2.70
CA ALA A 146 -26.11 -0.78 1.46
C ALA A 146 -27.13 -0.58 0.32
N SER A 147 -27.00 0.54 -0.40
CA SER A 147 -27.77 0.82 -1.62
C SER A 147 -27.05 0.41 -2.91
N ARG A 148 -25.70 0.37 -2.88
CA ARG A 148 -24.86 0.01 -4.03
C ARG A 148 -24.56 -1.49 -4.04
N ASP A 149 -24.40 -2.06 -5.23
CA ASP A 149 -24.11 -3.49 -5.40
C ASP A 149 -22.83 -3.93 -4.65
N ASP A 150 -21.79 -3.11 -4.58
CA ASP A 150 -20.57 -3.45 -3.81
C ASP A 150 -20.83 -3.58 -2.30
N ALA A 151 -21.65 -2.70 -1.73
CA ALA A 151 -22.02 -2.73 -0.32
C ALA A 151 -22.96 -3.92 -0.02
N ARG A 152 -23.92 -4.18 -0.92
CA ARG A 152 -24.80 -5.35 -0.83
C ARG A 152 -24.02 -6.66 -0.94
N ALA A 153 -23.02 -6.70 -1.83
CA ALA A 153 -22.16 -7.85 -2.01
C ALA A 153 -21.31 -8.10 -0.76
N LEU A 154 -20.69 -7.06 -0.21
CA LEU A 154 -19.96 -7.18 1.05
C LEU A 154 -20.87 -7.68 2.19
N LEU A 155 -22.08 -7.15 2.31
CA LEU A 155 -23.05 -7.61 3.31
C LEU A 155 -23.39 -9.09 3.14
N ALA A 156 -23.66 -9.53 1.90
CA ALA A 156 -23.95 -10.92 1.60
C ALA A 156 -22.78 -11.83 2.04
N VAL A 157 -21.55 -11.46 1.67
CA VAL A 157 -20.34 -12.18 2.09
C VAL A 157 -20.19 -12.21 3.61
N LEU A 158 -20.38 -11.09 4.28
CA LEU A 158 -20.31 -11.01 5.74
C LEU A 158 -21.41 -11.80 6.45
N ARG A 159 -22.54 -12.08 5.81
CA ARG A 159 -23.59 -12.98 6.34
C ARG A 159 -23.40 -14.44 5.92
N GLY A 160 -22.48 -14.73 4.99
CA GLY A 160 -22.34 -16.06 4.39
C GLY A 160 -23.56 -16.49 3.57
N ARG A 161 -24.42 -15.56 3.12
CA ARG A 161 -25.64 -15.87 2.35
C ARG A 161 -25.92 -14.81 1.29
N LEU A 162 -26.37 -15.25 0.12
CA LEU A 162 -26.77 -14.38 -0.99
C LEU A 162 -28.30 -14.32 -1.09
N GLU A 163 -28.89 -13.20 -0.71
CA GLU A 163 -30.36 -13.01 -0.71
C GLU A 163 -30.91 -12.68 -2.11
N ASP A 164 -30.12 -11.99 -2.93
CA ASP A 164 -30.45 -11.62 -4.31
C ASP A 164 -29.49 -12.35 -5.27
N PRO A 165 -29.90 -13.46 -5.90
CA PRO A 165 -29.05 -14.18 -6.85
C PRO A 165 -28.56 -13.31 -8.01
N ALA A 166 -29.33 -12.31 -8.45
CA ALA A 166 -28.92 -11.40 -9.53
C ALA A 166 -27.77 -10.48 -9.12
N LEU A 167 -27.50 -10.32 -7.82
CA LEU A 167 -26.32 -9.60 -7.34
C LEU A 167 -25.02 -10.30 -7.74
N ALA A 168 -25.00 -11.63 -7.86
CA ALA A 168 -23.84 -12.36 -8.38
C ALA A 168 -23.59 -12.08 -9.88
N GLU A 169 -24.61 -11.63 -10.63
CA GLU A 169 -24.41 -11.20 -12.01
C GLU A 169 -23.82 -9.79 -12.10
N ARG A 170 -24.14 -8.91 -11.15
CA ARG A 170 -23.74 -7.49 -11.17
C ARG A 170 -22.51 -7.15 -10.34
N SER A 171 -22.19 -7.94 -9.32
CA SER A 171 -21.03 -7.73 -8.45
C SER A 171 -20.08 -8.93 -8.50
N PHE A 172 -18.83 -8.68 -8.88
CA PHE A 172 -17.80 -9.71 -8.89
C PHE A 172 -17.55 -10.29 -7.50
N LEU A 173 -17.58 -9.48 -6.44
CA LEU A 173 -17.39 -10.02 -5.09
C LEU A 173 -18.48 -11.03 -4.76
N ALA A 174 -19.75 -10.70 -5.00
CA ALA A 174 -20.84 -11.64 -4.77
C ALA A 174 -20.69 -12.87 -5.66
N ARG A 175 -20.38 -12.69 -6.95
CA ARG A 175 -20.15 -13.80 -7.87
C ARG A 175 -19.09 -14.76 -7.34
N TYR A 176 -17.92 -14.23 -7.00
CA TYR A 176 -16.82 -15.05 -6.54
C TYR A 176 -17.14 -15.76 -5.23
N ALA A 177 -17.62 -15.01 -4.22
CA ALA A 177 -17.87 -15.56 -2.90
C ALA A 177 -18.94 -16.67 -2.89
N PHE A 178 -19.93 -16.62 -3.78
CA PHE A 178 -21.04 -17.57 -3.77
C PHE A 178 -21.00 -18.62 -4.88
N THR A 179 -20.24 -18.40 -5.96
CA THR A 179 -20.16 -19.35 -7.08
C THR A 179 -18.74 -19.88 -7.33
N GLY A 180 -17.72 -19.29 -6.70
CA GLY A 180 -16.31 -19.56 -6.99
C GLY A 180 -15.86 -19.08 -8.38
N SER A 181 -16.74 -18.42 -9.15
CA SER A 181 -16.41 -17.97 -10.51
C SER A 181 -15.37 -16.87 -10.50
N THR A 182 -14.29 -17.10 -11.25
CA THR A 182 -13.15 -16.19 -11.39
C THR A 182 -13.22 -15.33 -12.66
N ASN A 183 -14.28 -15.54 -13.47
CA ASN A 183 -14.56 -14.78 -14.68
C ASN A 183 -15.01 -13.37 -14.33
N ALA A 184 -14.09 -12.42 -14.43
CA ALA A 184 -14.35 -11.00 -14.28
C ALA A 184 -13.33 -10.16 -15.06
N PRO A 185 -13.66 -8.89 -15.37
CA PRO A 185 -12.66 -7.93 -15.80
C PRO A 185 -11.50 -7.87 -14.80
N ARG A 186 -10.28 -7.81 -15.34
CA ARG A 186 -9.03 -7.74 -14.57
C ARG A 186 -9.05 -6.68 -13.47
N LEU A 187 -9.63 -5.51 -13.72
CA LEU A 187 -9.69 -4.42 -12.74
C LEU A 187 -10.53 -4.78 -11.50
N GLU A 188 -11.57 -5.60 -11.66
CA GLU A 188 -12.39 -6.08 -10.55
C GLU A 188 -11.62 -7.11 -9.71
N ARG A 189 -10.84 -8.00 -10.35
CA ARG A 189 -9.90 -8.90 -9.67
C ARG A 189 -8.84 -8.16 -8.86
N VAL A 190 -8.29 -7.09 -9.43
CA VAL A 190 -7.34 -6.22 -8.72
C VAL A 190 -7.99 -5.49 -7.56
N ALA A 191 -9.23 -4.99 -7.75
CA ALA A 191 -9.98 -4.35 -6.68
C ALA A 191 -10.24 -5.32 -5.53
N ALA A 192 -10.67 -6.55 -5.82
CA ALA A 192 -10.90 -7.59 -4.82
C ALA A 192 -9.63 -7.95 -4.01
N ASN A 193 -8.44 -7.93 -4.61
CA ASN A 193 -7.19 -8.08 -3.86
C ASN A 193 -6.94 -6.93 -2.87
N ALA A 194 -7.31 -5.71 -3.28
CA ALA A 194 -7.17 -4.51 -2.45
C ALA A 194 -8.23 -4.43 -1.35
N TRP A 195 -9.30 -5.23 -1.42
CA TRP A 195 -10.34 -5.25 -0.40
C TRP A 195 -9.83 -5.92 0.88
N CYS A 196 -10.30 -5.40 2.01
CA CYS A 196 -9.80 -5.72 3.36
C CYS A 196 -10.45 -6.98 3.95
N LEU A 197 -10.68 -8.00 3.14
CA LEU A 197 -11.28 -9.27 3.58
C LEU A 197 -10.21 -10.30 3.95
N HIS A 198 -8.98 -9.83 4.17
CA HIS A 198 -7.82 -10.66 4.46
C HIS A 198 -7.48 -10.58 5.94
N PRO A 199 -6.81 -11.59 6.50
CA PRO A 199 -6.40 -11.61 7.90
C PRO A 199 -5.67 -10.33 8.31
N ARG A 200 -5.95 -9.87 9.54
CA ARG A 200 -5.29 -8.71 10.17
C ARG A 200 -3.76 -8.81 10.16
N ALA A 201 -3.23 -10.02 10.19
CA ALA A 201 -1.80 -10.27 10.10
C ALA A 201 -1.14 -9.58 8.88
N TRP A 202 -1.85 -9.44 7.74
CA TRP A 202 -1.29 -8.72 6.59
C TRP A 202 -1.16 -7.21 6.82
N ASP A 203 -2.00 -6.62 7.66
CA ASP A 203 -1.90 -5.20 8.05
C ASP A 203 -0.72 -4.97 9.00
N GLU A 204 -0.42 -5.97 9.84
CA GLU A 204 0.75 -5.96 10.71
C GLU A 204 2.03 -6.16 9.91
N LEU A 205 2.06 -7.10 8.97
CA LEU A 205 3.25 -7.36 8.15
C LEU A 205 3.55 -6.23 7.14
N ASP A 206 2.57 -5.41 6.75
CA ASP A 206 2.76 -4.20 5.94
C ASP A 206 3.35 -3.02 6.75
N ASP A 207 3.21 -3.05 8.08
CA ASP A 207 3.89 -2.13 8.99
C ASP A 207 5.32 -2.63 9.23
N LYS A 208 6.32 -1.82 8.83
CA LYS A 208 7.73 -2.21 8.83
C LYS A 208 8.29 -2.48 10.23
N VAL A 209 7.74 -1.85 11.27
CA VAL A 209 8.13 -2.12 12.64
C VAL A 209 7.50 -3.42 13.12
N CYS A 210 6.19 -3.60 12.92
CA CYS A 210 5.53 -4.84 13.30
C CYS A 210 6.09 -6.05 12.54
N LEU A 211 6.46 -5.89 11.26
CA LEU A 211 7.18 -6.90 10.48
C LEU A 211 8.54 -7.22 11.09
N ASN A 212 9.31 -6.21 11.48
CA ASN A 212 10.60 -6.40 12.14
C ASN A 212 10.44 -7.22 13.43
N ASP A 213 9.49 -6.84 14.28
CA ASP A 213 9.24 -7.51 15.56
C ASP A 213 8.75 -8.95 15.34
N ALA A 214 7.87 -9.15 14.35
CA ALA A 214 7.39 -10.47 13.98
C ALA A 214 8.52 -11.38 13.46
N ILE A 215 9.45 -10.86 12.65
CA ILE A 215 10.62 -11.61 12.17
C ILE A 215 11.58 -11.90 13.33
N ALA A 216 11.90 -10.90 14.16
CA ALA A 216 12.82 -11.03 15.28
C ALA A 216 12.32 -12.03 16.33
N GLY A 217 11.01 -12.03 16.61
CA GLY A 217 10.36 -12.96 17.53
C GLY A 217 9.98 -14.32 16.92
N SER A 218 10.18 -14.53 15.62
CA SER A 218 9.90 -15.82 14.98
C SER A 218 11.01 -16.84 15.29
N ASP A 219 10.69 -18.13 15.25
CA ASP A 219 11.68 -19.22 15.29
C ASP A 219 12.28 -19.54 13.90
N ASP A 220 11.83 -18.86 12.84
CA ASP A 220 12.26 -19.09 11.46
C ASP A 220 13.65 -18.50 11.17
N ALA A 221 14.69 -19.32 11.38
CA ALA A 221 16.08 -18.93 11.16
C ALA A 221 16.38 -18.48 9.71
N ALA A 222 15.70 -19.07 8.72
CA ALA A 222 15.93 -18.74 7.31
C ALA A 222 15.35 -17.36 6.98
N LEU A 223 14.16 -17.06 7.51
CA LEU A 223 13.57 -15.72 7.40
C LEU A 223 14.44 -14.66 8.09
N ARG A 224 14.89 -14.92 9.33
CA ARG A 224 15.80 -13.99 10.05
C ARG A 224 17.09 -13.76 9.28
N ALA A 225 17.65 -14.81 8.67
CA ALA A 225 18.87 -14.71 7.87
C ALA A 225 18.68 -13.97 6.53
N ALA A 226 17.44 -13.73 6.09
CA ALA A 226 17.10 -12.95 4.90
C ALA A 226 16.62 -11.51 5.24
N TRP A 227 16.57 -11.14 6.53
CA TRP A 227 16.17 -9.82 6.98
C TRP A 227 17.40 -9.01 7.40
N PRO A 228 17.66 -7.83 6.80
CA PRO A 228 18.76 -6.98 7.25
C PRO A 228 18.54 -6.55 8.70
N GLN A 229 19.63 -6.37 9.44
CA GLN A 229 19.58 -5.85 10.81
C GLN A 229 18.74 -4.57 10.83
N SER A 230 17.75 -4.52 11.71
CA SER A 230 16.79 -3.43 11.77
C SER A 230 16.42 -3.11 13.22
N HIS A 231 16.08 -1.84 13.48
CA HIS A 231 15.73 -1.32 14.80
C HIS A 231 14.54 -0.36 14.66
N GLU A 232 13.56 -0.48 15.57
CA GLU A 232 12.55 0.56 15.73
C GLU A 232 13.22 1.86 16.23
N LEU A 233 12.78 3.00 15.71
CA LEU A 233 13.28 4.32 16.09
C LEU A 233 12.33 5.00 17.10
N PRO A 234 12.87 5.74 18.08
CA PRO A 234 14.30 6.05 18.27
C PRO A 234 15.10 4.87 18.85
N SER A 235 16.37 4.71 18.43
CA SER A 235 17.26 3.64 18.93
C SER A 235 18.69 4.16 19.13
N ASP A 236 19.33 3.70 20.20
CA ASP A 236 20.75 3.91 20.51
C ASP A 236 21.65 2.77 20.00
N GLN A 237 21.06 1.74 19.40
CA GLN A 237 21.75 0.54 18.92
C GLN A 237 22.24 0.65 17.47
N LEU A 238 22.17 1.84 16.88
CA LEU A 238 22.66 2.09 15.52
C LEU A 238 24.18 2.23 15.53
N ASP A 239 24.86 1.26 14.94
CA ASP A 239 26.32 1.20 14.89
C ASP A 239 26.91 1.90 13.64
N GLY A 240 28.21 1.67 13.39
CA GLY A 240 28.89 2.19 12.22
C GLY A 240 28.44 1.51 10.92
N GLY A 241 28.28 2.29 9.85
CA GLY A 241 27.86 1.83 8.53
C GLY A 241 26.55 2.47 8.09
N ALA A 242 26.16 2.24 6.84
CA ALA A 242 25.01 2.93 6.24
C ALA A 242 23.66 2.32 6.68
N TRP A 243 22.70 3.19 6.95
CA TRP A 243 21.35 2.87 7.41
C TRP A 243 20.30 3.54 6.53
N VAL A 244 19.22 2.81 6.27
CA VAL A 244 18.02 3.32 5.62
C VAL A 244 16.94 3.50 6.66
N VAL A 245 16.50 4.74 6.86
CA VAL A 245 15.35 5.06 7.71
C VAL A 245 14.08 5.08 6.87
N LYS A 246 13.04 4.42 7.37
CA LYS A 246 11.74 4.27 6.72
C LYS A 246 10.63 4.60 7.71
N LEU A 247 9.56 5.24 7.23
CA LEU A 247 8.32 5.37 8.00
C LEU A 247 7.73 3.98 8.30
N ARG A 248 6.96 3.83 9.39
CA ARG A 248 6.30 2.57 9.75
C ARG A 248 5.50 1.99 8.58
N ARG A 249 4.71 2.86 7.94
CA ARG A 249 3.90 2.54 6.76
C ARG A 249 4.20 3.58 5.68
N GLY A 250 4.23 3.13 4.43
CA GLY A 250 4.57 3.98 3.30
C GLY A 250 4.78 3.14 2.06
N TYR A 251 4.55 3.74 0.89
CA TYR A 251 4.64 3.05 -0.39
C TYR A 251 5.49 3.84 -1.37
N GLY A 252 6.17 3.13 -2.28
CA GLY A 252 6.90 3.77 -3.37
C GLY A 252 8.17 4.52 -2.96
N GLY A 253 8.74 4.23 -1.78
CA GLY A 253 9.99 4.81 -1.33
C GLY A 253 9.89 6.24 -0.77
N ALA A 254 8.69 6.82 -0.67
CA ALA A 254 8.52 8.11 -0.02
C ALA A 254 8.89 8.05 1.47
N GLY A 255 9.58 9.09 1.96
CA GLY A 255 10.07 9.15 3.34
C GLY A 255 11.25 8.22 3.63
N VAL A 256 11.82 7.56 2.61
CA VAL A 256 13.02 6.72 2.76
C VAL A 256 14.27 7.60 2.66
N VAL A 257 15.10 7.58 3.69
CA VAL A 257 16.33 8.38 3.77
C VAL A 257 17.53 7.48 4.05
N LEU A 258 18.62 7.68 3.30
CA LEU A 258 19.90 7.01 3.53
C LEU A 258 20.77 7.88 4.43
N TYR A 259 21.38 7.25 5.43
CA TYR A 259 22.40 7.83 6.28
C TYR A 259 23.67 6.98 6.15
N ASP A 260 24.83 7.63 6.03
CA ASP A 260 26.11 6.92 5.88
C ASP A 260 26.60 6.28 7.19
N SER A 261 26.10 6.79 8.33
CA SER A 261 26.36 6.27 9.66
C SER A 261 25.08 6.21 10.50
N GLY A 262 24.99 5.24 11.42
CA GLY A 262 23.93 5.20 12.43
C GLY A 262 23.92 6.45 13.33
N LYS A 263 25.08 7.10 13.49
CA LYS A 263 25.23 8.35 14.24
C LYS A 263 24.59 9.57 13.57
N ASP A 264 24.36 9.49 12.26
CA ASP A 264 23.78 10.59 11.48
C ASP A 264 22.24 10.53 11.48
N VAL A 265 21.66 9.43 11.97
CA VAL A 265 20.21 9.28 12.10
C VAL A 265 19.70 10.23 13.18
N PRO A 266 18.75 11.13 12.87
CA PRO A 266 18.20 12.06 13.85
C PRO A 266 17.59 11.35 15.06
N ARG A 267 17.83 11.88 16.27
CA ARG A 267 17.34 11.28 17.53
C ARG A 267 15.83 11.30 17.66
N ASP A 268 15.17 12.20 16.95
CA ASP A 268 13.72 12.36 16.89
C ASP A 268 13.09 11.59 15.72
N ALA A 269 13.91 10.92 14.88
CA ALA A 269 13.40 10.09 13.79
C ALA A 269 12.49 8.98 14.33
N GLN A 270 11.48 8.63 13.54
CA GLN A 270 10.46 7.64 13.86
C GLN A 270 10.39 6.57 12.77
N GLY A 271 9.92 5.37 13.13
CA GLY A 271 9.75 4.27 12.18
C GLY A 271 10.81 3.19 12.34
N LEU A 272 11.42 2.77 11.24
CA LEU A 272 12.41 1.68 11.22
C LEU A 272 13.72 2.16 10.61
N ALA A 273 14.83 1.99 11.33
CA ALA A 273 16.17 2.04 10.76
C ALA A 273 16.59 0.62 10.37
N GLN A 274 16.90 0.41 9.09
CA GLN A 274 17.33 -0.88 8.55
C GLN A 274 18.71 -0.75 7.92
N ARG A 275 19.61 -1.72 8.17
CA ARG A 275 20.95 -1.75 7.59
C ARG A 275 20.86 -1.69 6.07
N TYR A 276 21.61 -0.78 5.47
CA TYR A 276 21.62 -0.66 4.01
C TYR A 276 22.29 -1.88 3.39
N VAL A 277 21.61 -2.49 2.40
CA VAL A 277 22.14 -3.58 1.58
C VAL A 277 22.57 -3.00 0.24
N PRO A 278 23.88 -2.92 -0.06
CA PRO A 278 24.36 -2.44 -1.35
C PRO A 278 23.98 -3.42 -2.45
N ALA A 279 22.97 -3.08 -3.25
CA ALA A 279 22.52 -3.87 -4.40
C ALA A 279 22.83 -3.11 -5.68
N GLN A 280 23.89 -3.50 -6.38
CA GLN A 280 24.33 -2.86 -7.63
C GLN A 280 24.36 -3.90 -8.75
N LEU A 281 23.77 -3.58 -9.90
CA LEU A 281 23.83 -4.37 -11.11
C LEU A 281 23.95 -3.42 -12.29
N GLU A 282 24.96 -3.64 -13.14
CA GLU A 282 25.27 -2.75 -14.27
C GLU A 282 25.50 -1.28 -13.84
N GLY A 283 26.13 -1.09 -12.68
CA GLY A 283 26.44 0.22 -12.12
C GLY A 283 25.22 1.00 -11.60
N ARG A 284 24.07 0.33 -11.43
CA ARG A 284 22.83 0.95 -10.94
C ARG A 284 22.28 0.18 -9.76
N ALA A 285 21.67 0.90 -8.82
CA ALA A 285 20.95 0.25 -7.75
C ALA A 285 19.72 -0.47 -8.30
N TRP A 286 19.42 -1.64 -7.76
CA TRP A 286 18.30 -2.45 -8.23
C TRP A 286 17.63 -3.26 -7.11
N SER A 287 16.38 -3.67 -7.35
CA SER A 287 15.59 -4.47 -6.43
C SER A 287 14.70 -5.48 -7.16
N LEU A 288 14.28 -6.53 -6.45
CA LEU A 288 13.28 -7.49 -6.93
C LEU A 288 11.94 -7.23 -6.25
N ARG A 289 10.84 -7.31 -7.02
CA ARG A 289 9.47 -7.42 -6.54
C ARG A 289 8.98 -8.83 -6.86
N ALA A 290 8.93 -9.69 -5.84
CA ALA A 290 8.27 -10.98 -5.92
C ALA A 290 6.80 -10.86 -5.46
N TYR A 291 5.99 -11.85 -5.81
CA TYR A 291 4.58 -11.91 -5.43
C TYR A 291 4.26 -13.21 -4.71
N LEU A 292 3.79 -13.08 -3.47
CA LEU A 292 3.22 -14.18 -2.69
C LEU A 292 1.72 -14.17 -2.91
N ILE A 293 1.15 -15.34 -3.19
CA ILE A 293 -0.27 -15.54 -3.46
C ILE A 293 -0.82 -16.52 -2.44
N VAL A 294 -1.80 -16.09 -1.67
CA VAL A 294 -2.52 -16.94 -0.70
C VAL A 294 -3.90 -17.22 -1.26
N ARG A 295 -4.25 -18.50 -1.31
CA ARG A 295 -5.53 -19.01 -1.79
C ARG A 295 -6.10 -19.96 -0.75
N ALA A 296 -7.36 -20.34 -0.92
CA ALA A 296 -7.99 -21.35 -0.06
C ALA A 296 -7.30 -22.73 -0.13
N ASP A 297 -6.67 -23.05 -1.28
CA ASP A 297 -5.99 -24.33 -1.53
C ASP A 297 -4.50 -24.32 -1.17
N GLY A 298 -3.91 -23.18 -0.83
CA GLY A 298 -2.49 -23.13 -0.47
C GLY A 298 -1.85 -21.75 -0.54
N VAL A 299 -0.53 -21.74 -0.36
CA VAL A 299 0.30 -20.55 -0.49
C VAL A 299 1.31 -20.78 -1.60
N TYR A 300 1.43 -19.81 -2.50
CA TYR A 300 2.20 -19.91 -3.72
C TYR A 300 3.13 -18.70 -3.87
N LEU A 301 4.35 -18.92 -4.33
CA LEU A 301 5.27 -17.89 -4.76
C LEU A 301 5.26 -17.80 -6.28
N SER A 302 5.08 -16.61 -6.84
CA SER A 302 5.17 -16.41 -8.28
C SER A 302 6.63 -16.51 -8.75
N ARG A 303 6.89 -17.38 -9.73
CA ARG A 303 8.19 -17.55 -10.42
C ARG A 303 8.53 -16.38 -11.34
N ILE A 304 7.57 -15.51 -11.60
CA ILE A 304 7.77 -14.26 -12.32
C ILE A 304 7.64 -13.08 -11.34
N GLY A 305 8.34 -12.00 -11.65
CA GLY A 305 8.35 -10.82 -10.82
C GLY A 305 8.98 -9.66 -11.57
N VAL A 306 9.06 -8.51 -10.90
CA VAL A 306 9.56 -7.28 -11.51
C VAL A 306 10.92 -6.95 -10.93
N VAL A 307 11.87 -6.67 -11.80
CA VAL A 307 13.19 -6.14 -11.47
C VAL A 307 13.12 -4.64 -11.69
N ARG A 308 13.48 -3.84 -10.68
CA ARG A 308 13.44 -2.38 -10.76
C ARG A 308 14.83 -1.80 -10.63
N PHE A 309 15.15 -0.82 -11.46
CA PHE A 309 16.38 -0.06 -11.38
C PHE A 309 16.14 1.37 -10.90
N ALA A 310 17.04 1.90 -10.08
CA ALA A 310 17.09 3.32 -9.79
C ALA A 310 17.47 4.12 -11.05
N VAL A 311 16.91 5.32 -11.18
CA VAL A 311 17.14 6.20 -12.34
C VAL A 311 18.43 7.02 -12.19
N ASP A 312 18.83 7.32 -10.95
CA ASP A 312 19.89 8.28 -10.61
C ASP A 312 21.04 7.65 -9.80
N GLY A 313 21.16 6.32 -9.79
CA GLY A 313 22.14 5.61 -8.97
C GLY A 313 21.87 5.65 -7.45
N SER A 314 20.76 6.27 -7.01
CA SER A 314 20.30 6.26 -5.62
C SER A 314 19.69 4.91 -5.23
N ILE A 315 19.17 4.77 -4.00
CA ILE A 315 18.54 3.55 -3.50
C ILE A 315 17.45 3.05 -4.48
N ALA A 316 17.46 1.74 -4.78
CA ALA A 316 16.59 1.09 -5.76
C ALA A 316 15.07 1.26 -5.51
N THR A 317 14.66 1.57 -4.28
CA THR A 317 13.24 1.73 -3.91
C THR A 317 12.59 3.01 -4.45
N ASN A 318 13.37 3.91 -5.06
CA ASN A 318 12.93 5.22 -5.58
C ASN A 318 12.20 5.18 -6.93
N ALA A 319 11.51 4.08 -7.27
CA ALA A 319 10.70 4.00 -8.50
C ALA A 319 9.62 5.10 -8.59
N ALA A 320 9.17 5.68 -7.46
CA ALA A 320 8.27 6.84 -7.48
C ALA A 320 8.94 8.12 -8.00
N ARG A 321 10.24 8.34 -7.75
CA ARG A 321 10.97 9.50 -8.27
C ARG A 321 11.09 9.45 -9.79
N ALA A 322 11.25 8.27 -10.39
CA ALA A 322 11.27 8.08 -11.84
C ALA A 322 9.99 8.61 -12.51
N VAL A 323 8.83 8.27 -11.93
CA VAL A 323 7.52 8.72 -12.42
C VAL A 323 7.38 10.24 -12.29
N LEU A 324 7.85 10.82 -11.18
CA LEU A 324 7.88 12.28 -11.00
C LEU A 324 8.84 12.97 -11.99
N ALA A 325 9.95 12.33 -12.32
CA ALA A 325 10.93 12.82 -13.29
C ALA A 325 10.50 12.65 -14.77
N LYS A 326 9.27 12.18 -15.02
CA LYS A 326 8.71 11.89 -16.36
C LYS A 326 9.48 10.81 -17.14
N GLY A 327 10.44 10.13 -16.52
CA GLY A 327 11.12 8.98 -17.12
C GLY A 327 10.25 7.73 -17.02
N ALA A 328 10.20 6.94 -18.08
CA ALA A 328 9.65 5.58 -17.97
C ALA A 328 10.53 4.80 -16.97
N PRO A 329 9.94 4.11 -15.98
CA PRO A 329 10.72 3.31 -15.06
C PRO A 329 11.43 2.20 -15.85
N ASP A 330 12.71 1.98 -15.56
CA ASP A 330 13.46 0.90 -16.19
C ASP A 330 13.20 -0.40 -15.43
N GLU A 331 12.32 -1.22 -15.99
CA GLU A 331 11.83 -2.44 -15.38
C GLU A 331 12.14 -3.66 -16.28
N ARG A 332 12.52 -4.77 -15.65
CA ARG A 332 12.77 -6.07 -16.30
C ARG A 332 12.00 -7.18 -15.56
N ASP A 333 11.99 -8.39 -16.09
CA ASP A 333 11.37 -9.54 -15.42
C ASP A 333 12.41 -10.46 -14.75
N PHE A 334 11.94 -11.46 -14.01
CA PHE A 334 12.83 -12.44 -13.37
C PHE A 334 13.57 -13.33 -14.37
N ALA A 335 13.03 -13.56 -15.58
CA ALA A 335 13.74 -14.30 -16.62
C ALA A 335 15.01 -13.54 -17.07
N TRP A 336 14.93 -12.21 -17.17
CA TRP A 336 16.07 -11.34 -17.41
C TRP A 336 17.08 -11.42 -16.25
N ALA A 337 16.64 -11.29 -14.99
CA ALA A 337 17.55 -11.36 -13.84
C ALA A 337 18.26 -12.71 -13.74
N ARG A 338 17.54 -13.81 -13.98
CA ARG A 338 18.09 -15.16 -14.01
C ARG A 338 19.16 -15.33 -15.09
N ARG A 339 18.93 -14.83 -16.31
CA ARG A 339 19.97 -14.82 -17.36
C ARG A 339 21.19 -13.98 -16.95
N ARG A 340 20.96 -12.87 -16.25
CA ARG A 340 22.04 -11.95 -15.87
C ARG A 340 22.92 -12.45 -14.73
N LEU A 341 22.31 -13.07 -13.72
CA LEU A 341 23.00 -13.65 -12.55
C LEU A 341 23.48 -15.09 -12.79
N GLY A 342 22.97 -15.76 -13.83
CA GLY A 342 23.35 -17.13 -14.18
C GLY A 342 23.15 -18.10 -13.01
N ALA A 343 24.20 -18.88 -12.70
CA ALA A 343 24.15 -19.87 -11.62
C ALA A 343 23.89 -19.27 -10.22
N GLN A 344 24.22 -17.98 -10.00
CA GLN A 344 23.97 -17.33 -8.70
C GLN A 344 22.47 -17.19 -8.40
N TRP A 345 21.64 -17.02 -9.42
CA TRP A 345 20.20 -16.94 -9.25
C TRP A 345 19.64 -18.21 -8.62
N ASP A 346 19.96 -19.36 -9.23
CA ASP A 346 19.44 -20.65 -8.80
C ASP A 346 20.09 -21.14 -7.50
N ALA A 347 21.38 -20.82 -7.28
CA ALA A 347 22.13 -21.29 -6.11
C ALA A 347 21.92 -20.43 -4.85
N ARG A 348 21.61 -19.14 -4.99
CA ARG A 348 21.57 -18.19 -3.85
C ARG A 348 20.33 -17.31 -3.86
N THR A 349 20.11 -16.54 -4.93
CA THR A 349 19.08 -15.49 -4.93
C THR A 349 17.67 -16.07 -4.77
N TRP A 350 17.27 -17.03 -5.61
CA TRP A 350 15.94 -17.62 -5.56
C TRP A 350 15.67 -18.42 -4.29
N PRO A 351 16.59 -19.27 -3.78
CA PRO A 351 16.42 -19.91 -2.49
C PRO A 351 16.13 -18.92 -1.35
N ARG A 352 16.85 -17.79 -1.28
CA ARG A 352 16.62 -16.76 -0.26
C ARG A 352 15.26 -16.08 -0.39
N VAL A 353 14.84 -15.74 -1.63
CA VAL A 353 13.50 -15.19 -1.89
C VAL A 353 12.43 -16.18 -1.43
N ARG A 354 12.59 -17.46 -1.74
CA ARG A 354 11.66 -18.52 -1.36
C ARG A 354 11.57 -18.73 0.14
N ASP A 355 12.70 -18.79 0.83
CA ASP A 355 12.72 -18.98 2.27
C ASP A 355 12.09 -17.80 3.01
N ALA A 356 12.38 -16.57 2.58
CA ALA A 356 11.72 -15.38 3.11
C ALA A 356 10.20 -15.39 2.85
N ALA A 357 9.77 -15.75 1.63
CA ALA A 357 8.35 -15.85 1.29
C ALA A 357 7.62 -16.90 2.14
N ARG A 358 8.25 -18.06 2.39
CA ARG A 358 7.72 -19.11 3.26
C ARG A 358 7.58 -18.61 4.70
N GLY A 359 8.60 -17.94 5.22
CA GLY A 359 8.58 -17.37 6.56
C GLY A 359 7.50 -16.30 6.74
N VAL A 360 7.37 -15.37 5.77
CA VAL A 360 6.30 -14.36 5.76
C VAL A 360 4.92 -15.00 5.75
N ALA A 361 4.73 -16.06 4.96
CA ALA A 361 3.47 -16.77 4.92
C ALA A 361 3.14 -17.47 6.25
N ARG A 362 4.13 -18.05 6.93
CA ARG A 362 3.96 -18.60 8.28
C ARG A 362 3.60 -17.53 9.31
N LEU A 363 4.25 -16.37 9.25
CA LEU A 363 3.91 -15.22 10.11
C LEU A 363 2.46 -14.74 9.90
N ALA A 364 1.95 -14.85 8.67
CA ALA A 364 0.59 -14.44 8.35
C ALA A 364 -0.48 -15.45 8.78
N ARG A 365 -0.14 -16.75 8.91
CA ARG A 365 -1.02 -17.84 9.33
C ARG A 365 -1.32 -17.89 10.83
N ARG A 366 -1.24 -16.76 11.55
CA ARG A 366 -1.64 -16.70 12.97
C ARG A 366 -3.14 -17.05 13.09
N ASP A 367 -3.53 -17.63 14.22
CA ASP A 367 -4.78 -18.41 14.49
C ASP A 367 -6.15 -17.77 14.11
N ASP A 368 -6.20 -16.59 13.48
CA ASP A 368 -7.42 -15.84 13.14
C ASP A 368 -8.13 -16.27 11.84
N ASP A 369 -7.60 -17.26 11.10
CA ASP A 369 -8.19 -17.74 9.83
C ASP A 369 -9.57 -18.43 10.01
N ALA A 370 -9.97 -18.74 11.24
CA ALA A 370 -11.15 -19.56 11.53
C ALA A 370 -12.52 -18.89 11.29
N ALA A 371 -12.59 -17.60 10.99
CA ALA A 371 -13.85 -16.84 11.05
C ALA A 371 -14.51 -16.45 9.71
N TRP A 372 -13.95 -16.80 8.55
CA TRP A 372 -14.55 -16.40 7.26
C TRP A 372 -15.59 -17.40 6.72
N PRO A 373 -16.85 -17.00 6.47
CA PRO A 373 -17.84 -17.86 5.86
C PRO A 373 -17.69 -17.84 4.34
N GLY A 374 -17.16 -18.93 3.80
CA GLY A 374 -17.09 -19.17 2.36
C GLY A 374 -15.68 -19.00 1.77
N PRO A 375 -15.55 -19.11 0.44
CA PRO A 375 -14.26 -19.00 -0.24
C PRO A 375 -13.68 -17.59 -0.07
N ILE A 376 -12.48 -17.52 0.50
CA ILE A 376 -11.73 -16.27 0.67
C ILE A 376 -11.10 -15.91 -0.68
N PRO A 377 -11.32 -14.67 -1.19
CA PRO A 377 -10.62 -14.19 -2.38
C PRO A 377 -9.10 -14.35 -2.25
N PRO A 378 -8.39 -14.67 -3.33
CA PRO A 378 -6.95 -14.80 -3.26
C PRO A 378 -6.30 -13.48 -2.82
N LYS A 379 -5.26 -13.58 -2.00
CA LYS A 379 -4.45 -12.45 -1.54
C LYS A 379 -3.11 -12.44 -2.25
N ILE A 380 -2.85 -11.38 -3.00
CA ILE A 380 -1.58 -11.09 -3.65
C ILE A 380 -0.83 -10.06 -2.80
N VAL A 381 0.33 -10.46 -2.30
CA VAL A 381 1.25 -9.67 -1.47
C VAL A 381 2.53 -9.43 -2.25
N GLY A 382 3.02 -8.19 -2.25
CA GLY A 382 4.30 -7.86 -2.85
C GLY A 382 5.43 -8.01 -1.84
N LEU A 383 6.50 -8.69 -2.21
CA LEU A 383 7.71 -8.81 -1.42
C LEU A 383 8.85 -8.08 -2.14
N ASP A 384 9.46 -7.10 -1.49
CA ASP A 384 10.57 -6.34 -2.07
C ASP A 384 11.91 -6.85 -1.51
N PHE A 385 12.88 -7.09 -2.40
CA PHE A 385 14.21 -7.57 -2.04
C PHE A 385 15.32 -6.70 -2.63
N ALA A 386 16.39 -6.49 -1.87
CA ALA A 386 17.70 -6.12 -2.39
C ALA A 386 18.51 -7.40 -2.67
N VAL A 387 19.41 -7.37 -3.64
CA VAL A 387 20.34 -8.49 -3.90
C VAL A 387 21.76 -7.98 -3.81
N ASP A 388 22.52 -8.50 -2.86
CA ASP A 388 23.89 -8.07 -2.63
C ASP A 388 24.88 -8.61 -3.67
N ALA A 389 26.15 -8.21 -3.57
CA ALA A 389 27.21 -8.67 -4.47
C ALA A 389 27.49 -10.18 -4.38
N ALA A 390 27.10 -10.84 -3.29
CA ALA A 390 27.24 -12.28 -3.12
C ALA A 390 26.09 -13.06 -3.80
N GLY A 391 25.03 -12.36 -4.20
CA GLY A 391 23.82 -12.94 -4.79
C GLY A 391 22.76 -13.32 -3.76
N ASP A 392 22.92 -12.95 -2.49
CA ASP A 392 21.91 -13.19 -1.47
C ASP A 392 20.80 -12.14 -1.58
N ALA A 393 19.55 -12.60 -1.58
CA ALA A 393 18.38 -11.73 -1.56
C ALA A 393 17.98 -11.40 -0.12
N TRP A 394 17.80 -10.11 0.15
CA TRP A 394 17.45 -9.55 1.45
C TRP A 394 16.07 -8.92 1.39
N LEU A 395 15.12 -9.43 2.17
CA LEU A 395 13.76 -8.90 2.27
C LEU A 395 13.82 -7.49 2.87
N LEU A 396 13.21 -6.52 2.18
CA LEU A 396 13.21 -5.11 2.55
C LEU A 396 11.87 -4.64 3.12
N GLU A 397 10.78 -5.15 2.56
CA GLU A 397 9.41 -4.89 3.01
C GLU A 397 8.45 -5.94 2.46
N VAL A 398 7.33 -6.09 3.17
CA VAL A 398 6.12 -6.78 2.70
C VAL A 398 5.09 -5.70 2.38
N ASN A 399 4.40 -5.84 1.26
CA ASN A 399 3.37 -4.92 0.82
C ASN A 399 2.06 -5.67 0.65
N ARG A 400 1.09 -5.44 1.55
CA ARG A 400 -0.18 -6.18 1.53
C ARG A 400 -1.06 -5.80 0.33
N THR A 401 -0.89 -4.61 -0.24
CA THR A 401 -1.65 -4.12 -1.40
C THR A 401 -0.67 -3.62 -2.45
N PRO A 402 0.09 -4.52 -3.09
CA PRO A 402 1.01 -4.10 -4.13
C PRO A 402 0.23 -3.42 -5.25
N GLY A 403 0.79 -2.38 -5.85
CA GLY A 403 0.13 -1.75 -7.00
C GLY A 403 0.08 -2.72 -8.18
N LEU A 404 -1.07 -3.35 -8.43
CA LEU A 404 -1.24 -4.36 -9.48
C LEU A 404 -1.63 -3.77 -10.83
N VAL A 405 -1.69 -2.45 -10.99
CA VAL A 405 -1.83 -1.81 -12.30
C VAL A 405 -0.42 -1.61 -12.89
N GLY A 406 -0.21 -2.12 -14.10
CA GLY A 406 1.06 -2.03 -14.82
C GLY A 406 1.40 -0.62 -15.27
N ARG A 407 2.63 -0.16 -15.01
CA ARG A 407 3.12 1.18 -15.39
C ARG A 407 3.93 1.14 -16.68
N ALA A 408 4.81 0.15 -16.81
CA ALA A 408 5.54 -0.18 -18.04
C ALA A 408 4.97 -1.45 -18.67
N GLU A 409 5.40 -1.76 -19.90
CA GLU A 409 4.97 -2.97 -20.62
C GLU A 409 5.32 -4.25 -19.86
N VAL A 410 6.58 -4.40 -19.43
CA VAL A 410 7.06 -5.57 -18.66
C VAL A 410 6.30 -5.70 -17.33
N ASP A 411 6.17 -4.61 -16.59
CA ASP A 411 5.46 -4.57 -15.31
C ASP A 411 3.96 -4.92 -15.47
N ARG A 412 3.34 -4.46 -16.57
CA ARG A 412 1.96 -4.86 -16.92
C ARG A 412 1.89 -6.35 -17.20
N ALA A 413 2.73 -6.89 -18.08
CA ALA A 413 2.71 -8.31 -18.44
C ALA A 413 2.89 -9.22 -17.21
N VAL A 414 3.84 -8.89 -16.33
CA VAL A 414 4.06 -9.63 -15.07
C VAL A 414 2.85 -9.56 -14.16
N LYS A 415 2.29 -8.37 -13.92
CA LYS A 415 1.14 -8.20 -13.02
C LYS A 415 -0.13 -8.84 -13.56
N ASP A 416 -0.33 -8.80 -14.87
CA ASP A 416 -1.46 -9.44 -15.53
C ASP A 416 -1.39 -10.95 -15.30
N ALA A 417 -0.23 -11.57 -15.56
CA ALA A 417 -0.02 -12.98 -15.32
C ALA A 417 -0.14 -13.37 -13.83
N VAL A 418 0.39 -12.55 -12.91
CA VAL A 418 0.24 -12.79 -11.46
C VAL A 418 -1.22 -12.73 -11.02
N VAL A 419 -1.98 -11.74 -11.51
CA VAL A 419 -3.43 -11.64 -11.24
C VAL A 419 -4.13 -12.85 -11.84
N ASP A 420 -3.91 -13.18 -13.09
CA ASP A 420 -4.59 -14.31 -13.71
C ASP A 420 -4.27 -15.64 -12.99
N ALA A 421 -3.04 -15.86 -12.56
CA ALA A 421 -2.67 -17.05 -11.78
C ALA A 421 -3.30 -17.08 -10.38
N ALA A 422 -3.38 -15.95 -9.70
CA ALA A 422 -4.02 -15.87 -8.38
C ALA A 422 -5.49 -16.30 -8.42
N TRP A 423 -6.16 -16.05 -9.55
CA TRP A 423 -7.55 -16.38 -9.79
C TRP A 423 -7.74 -17.63 -10.67
N GLY A 424 -6.68 -18.42 -10.87
CA GLY A 424 -6.76 -19.68 -11.62
C GLY A 424 -7.13 -19.53 -13.10
N CYS A 425 -6.95 -18.34 -13.68
CA CYS A 425 -7.23 -18.05 -15.09
C CYS A 425 -6.06 -18.38 -16.04
N SER A 426 -4.88 -18.68 -15.51
CA SER A 426 -3.67 -19.00 -16.29
C SER A 426 -2.96 -20.26 -15.78
N SER A 427 -1.94 -20.72 -16.52
CA SER A 427 -1.18 -21.92 -16.16
C SER A 427 -0.58 -21.84 -14.75
N ALA A 428 -0.64 -22.96 -14.03
CA ALA A 428 0.01 -23.15 -12.74
C ALA A 428 1.54 -23.09 -12.82
N ASP A 429 2.14 -23.13 -14.02
CA ASP A 429 3.59 -23.17 -14.21
C ASP A 429 4.34 -21.94 -13.68
N ILE A 430 3.62 -20.80 -13.52
CA ILE A 430 4.19 -19.57 -12.95
C ILE A 430 4.13 -19.54 -11.41
N LEU A 431 3.51 -20.53 -10.77
CA LEU A 431 3.38 -20.65 -9.33
C LEU A 431 4.29 -21.77 -8.81
N GLU A 432 5.01 -21.49 -7.73
CA GLU A 432 5.70 -22.48 -6.91
C GLU A 432 4.94 -22.60 -5.59
N GLU A 433 4.39 -23.78 -5.31
CA GLU A 433 3.72 -24.04 -4.03
C GLU A 433 4.73 -23.98 -2.88
N LEU A 434 4.40 -23.21 -1.85
CA LEU A 434 5.17 -23.14 -0.62
C LEU A 434 4.54 -24.10 0.39
N LEU A 435 5.20 -25.24 0.59
CA LEU A 435 4.92 -26.10 1.75
C LEU A 435 5.30 -25.31 3.01
N LEU A 436 4.31 -25.01 3.85
CA LEU A 436 4.46 -24.15 5.04
C LEU A 436 4.72 -24.92 6.32
#